data_AF-A0A2K5P9G7-F1
#
_entry.id   AF-A0A2K5P9G7-F1
#
_cell.length_a   1.000
_cell.length_b   1.000
_cell.length_c   1.000
_cell.angle_alpha   90.00
_cell.angle_beta   90.00
_cell.angle_gamma   90.00
#
_symmetry.space_group_name_H-M   'P 1'
#
loop_
_entity.id
_entity.type
_entity.pdbx_description
1 polymer ?
#
loop_
_entity_poly.entity_id
_entity_poly.type
_entity_poly.pdbx_seq_one_letter_code
_entity_poly.pdbx_strand_id
1 'polypeptide(L)'
;MGIRKSCIPFKIGQLKKQIVPKTVERNFEREYGKLQQLEEQTQRLQKDMMKSTDADLAMSKSAVKISLDLLSNPVCEQDQDLLNMVTALNTTMKRMDAFNQEKVNQIPKTVIEPLKEFGSVFPSLNMPFQGHDVRWLSWGS
;
A
#
# COMPACT_ATOMS: atom_id res chain seq x y z
N MET A 1 -16.59 -40.60 -67.58
CA MET A 1 -17.09 -39.34 -66.99
C MET A 1 -16.60 -39.27 -65.54
N GLY A 2 -15.47 -38.61 -65.27
CA GLY A 2 -14.85 -38.55 -63.94
C GLY A 2 -14.91 -37.13 -63.39
N ILE A 3 -15.64 -36.92 -62.30
CA ILE A 3 -15.73 -35.60 -61.64
C ILE A 3 -14.48 -35.43 -60.78
N ARG A 4 -13.54 -34.59 -61.25
CA ARG A 4 -12.39 -34.15 -60.46
C ARG A 4 -12.88 -33.25 -59.32
N LYS A 5 -12.68 -33.66 -58.07
CA LYS A 5 -12.82 -32.79 -56.90
C LYS A 5 -11.76 -31.68 -57.02
N SER A 6 -12.21 -30.48 -57.34
CA SER A 6 -11.39 -29.27 -57.33
C SER A 6 -11.14 -28.88 -55.87
N CYS A 7 -9.99 -29.28 -55.30
CA CYS A 7 -9.50 -28.66 -54.07
C CYS A 7 -9.04 -27.24 -54.40
N ILE A 8 -9.73 -26.24 -53.84
CA ILE A 8 -9.23 -24.87 -53.80
C ILE A 8 -7.99 -24.88 -52.91
N PRO A 9 -6.79 -24.50 -53.39
CA PRO A 9 -5.63 -24.40 -52.53
C PRO A 9 -5.85 -23.25 -51.55
N PHE A 10 -5.92 -23.58 -50.25
CA PHE A 10 -5.80 -22.58 -49.21
C PHE A 10 -4.44 -21.89 -49.40
N LYS A 11 -4.42 -20.60 -49.72
CA LYS A 11 -3.18 -19.85 -49.83
C LYS A 11 -2.55 -19.73 -48.44
N ILE A 12 -1.62 -20.64 -48.15
CA ILE A 12 -0.62 -20.53 -47.07
C ILE A 12 0.25 -19.33 -47.42
N GLY A 13 -0.17 -18.13 -47.04
CA GLY A 13 0.48 -16.90 -47.47
C GLY A 13 -0.18 -15.60 -47.03
N GLN A 14 -1.27 -15.65 -46.26
CA GLN A 14 -1.61 -14.50 -45.44
C GLN A 14 -0.71 -14.53 -44.22
N LEU A 15 0.38 -13.76 -44.28
CA LEU A 15 1.10 -13.30 -43.10
C LEU A 15 0.03 -12.92 -42.06
N LYS A 16 -0.11 -13.68 -40.97
CA LYS A 16 -1.00 -13.31 -39.85
C LYS A 16 -0.55 -11.89 -39.49
N LYS A 17 -1.30 -10.88 -39.91
CA LYS A 17 -0.94 -9.48 -39.65
C LYS A 17 -0.81 -9.38 -38.15
N GLN A 18 0.36 -9.00 -37.66
CA GLN A 18 0.56 -8.80 -36.24
C GLN A 18 -0.49 -7.78 -35.80
N ILE A 19 -1.51 -8.23 -35.07
CA ILE A 19 -2.69 -7.43 -34.72
C ILE A 19 -2.27 -6.28 -33.79
N VAL A 20 -1.19 -6.50 -33.03
CA VAL A 20 -0.60 -5.56 -32.10
C VAL A 20 0.88 -5.39 -32.44
N PRO A 21 1.36 -4.16 -32.72
CA PRO A 21 2.78 -3.91 -32.94
C PRO A 21 3.62 -4.30 -31.70
N LYS A 22 4.82 -4.88 -31.88
CA LYS A 22 5.74 -5.24 -30.77
C LYS A 22 6.08 -4.08 -29.83
N THR A 23 6.01 -2.84 -30.32
CA THR A 23 6.20 -1.63 -29.51
C THR A 23 5.07 -1.44 -28.50
N VAL A 24 3.84 -1.83 -28.88
CA VAL A 24 2.66 -1.76 -28.01
C VAL A 24 2.74 -2.85 -26.94
N GLU A 25 3.10 -4.09 -27.28
CA GLU A 25 3.33 -5.18 -26.31
C GLU A 25 4.38 -4.78 -25.24
N ARG A 26 5.52 -4.26 -25.68
CA ARG A 26 6.59 -3.81 -24.76
C ARG A 26 6.17 -2.63 -23.87
N ASN A 27 5.30 -1.76 -24.37
CA ASN A 27 4.74 -0.66 -23.58
C ASN A 27 3.79 -1.21 -22.51
N PHE A 28 2.93 -2.18 -22.86
CA PHE A 28 2.06 -2.84 -21.88
C PHE A 28 2.85 -3.54 -20.78
N GLU A 29 3.87 -4.34 -21.14
CA GLU A 29 4.74 -5.00 -20.15
C GLU A 29 5.41 -3.99 -19.20
N ARG A 30 5.90 -2.86 -19.74
CA ARG A 30 6.50 -1.80 -18.93
C ARG A 30 5.50 -1.15 -17.99
N GLU A 31 4.33 -0.75 -18.48
CA GLU A 31 3.31 -0.11 -17.65
C GLU A 31 2.75 -1.10 -16.61
N TYR A 32 2.60 -2.38 -16.97
CA TYR A 32 2.23 -3.43 -16.03
C TYR A 32 3.28 -3.61 -14.93
N GLY A 33 4.57 -3.63 -15.27
CA GLY A 33 5.66 -3.67 -14.28
C GLY A 33 5.62 -2.50 -13.30
N LYS A 34 5.28 -1.29 -13.77
CA LYS A 34 5.07 -0.13 -12.89
C LYS A 34 3.86 -0.29 -11.98
N LEU A 35 2.76 -0.86 -12.49
CA LEU A 35 1.56 -1.12 -11.69
C LEU A 35 1.84 -2.11 -10.56
N GLN A 36 2.61 -3.18 -10.81
CA GLN A 36 3.02 -4.13 -9.77
C GLN A 36 3.86 -3.45 -8.68
N GLN A 37 4.82 -2.60 -9.07
CA GLN A 37 5.62 -1.83 -8.10
C GLN A 37 4.74 -0.89 -7.27
N LEU A 38 3.76 -0.24 -7.90
CA LEU A 38 2.84 0.66 -7.21
C LEU A 38 1.93 -0.09 -6.22
N GLU A 39 1.49 -1.31 -6.55
CA GLU A 39 0.75 -2.18 -5.63
C GLU A 39 1.58 -2.51 -4.39
N GLU A 40 2.83 -2.96 -4.59
CA GLU A 40 3.76 -3.27 -3.49
C GLU A 40 4.02 -2.05 -2.60
N GLN A 41 4.25 -0.88 -3.21
CA GLN A 41 4.48 0.37 -2.49
C GLN A 41 3.26 0.81 -1.69
N THR A 42 2.05 0.66 -2.24
CA THR A 42 0.79 0.98 -1.55
C THR A 42 0.62 0.10 -0.31
N GLN A 43 0.84 -1.22 -0.44
CA GLN A 43 0.75 -2.16 0.68
C GLN A 43 1.81 -1.88 1.75
N ARG A 44 3.03 -1.55 1.32
CA ARG A 44 4.11 -1.18 2.24
C ARG A 44 3.78 0.10 3.00
N LEU A 45 3.31 1.13 2.31
CA LEU A 45 2.93 2.40 2.92
C LEU A 45 1.83 2.19 3.97
N GLN A 46 0.81 1.38 3.67
CA GLN A 46 -0.24 1.06 4.63
C GLN A 46 0.33 0.42 5.92
N LYS A 47 1.22 -0.58 5.77
CA LYS A 47 1.87 -1.24 6.91
C LYS A 47 2.76 -0.30 7.70
N ASP A 48 3.55 0.53 7.02
CA ASP A 48 4.48 1.47 7.65
C ASP A 48 3.71 2.56 8.42
N MET A 49 2.57 3.01 7.91
CA MET A 49 1.69 3.95 8.61
C MET A 49 1.10 3.35 9.90
N MET A 50 0.63 2.10 9.86
CA MET A 50 0.16 1.41 11.06
C MET A 50 1.28 1.25 12.11
N LYS A 51 2.48 0.87 11.68
CA LYS A 51 3.63 0.76 12.60
C LYS A 51 4.00 2.10 13.22
N SER A 52 3.97 3.18 12.43
CA SER A 52 4.24 4.53 12.94
C SER A 52 3.24 4.94 14.00
N THR A 53 1.95 4.63 13.83
CA THR A 53 0.94 4.94 14.85
C THR A 53 1.14 4.17 16.15
N ASP A 54 1.51 2.89 16.06
CA ASP A 54 1.79 2.08 17.24
C ASP A 54 3.01 2.61 18.00
N ALA A 55 4.06 3.01 17.27
CA ALA A 55 5.26 3.61 17.85
C ALA A 55 4.95 4.95 18.55
N ASP A 56 4.14 5.81 17.93
CA ASP A 56 3.76 7.11 18.51
C ASP A 56 2.95 6.95 19.81
N LEU A 57 2.03 5.98 19.86
CA LEU A 57 1.27 5.64 21.06
C LEU A 57 2.16 5.08 22.17
N ALA A 58 3.08 4.17 21.82
CA ALA A 58 4.01 3.60 22.79
C ALA A 58 4.92 4.68 23.40
N MET A 59 5.42 5.58 22.55
CA MET A 59 6.28 6.68 22.97
C MET A 59 5.54 7.66 23.88
N SER A 60 4.34 8.14 23.50
CA SER A 60 3.60 9.11 24.31
C SER A 60 3.20 8.54 25.66
N LYS A 61 2.72 7.29 25.70
CA LYS A 61 2.43 6.57 26.95
C LYS A 61 3.66 6.43 27.83
N SER A 62 4.81 6.13 27.26
CA SER A 62 6.08 6.04 28.01
C SER A 62 6.51 7.39 28.56
N ALA A 63 6.30 8.48 27.82
CA ALA A 63 6.63 9.83 28.27
C ALA A 63 5.72 10.27 29.44
N VAL A 64 4.41 9.98 29.36
CA VAL A 64 3.47 10.15 30.49
C VAL A 64 3.91 9.30 31.68
N LYS A 65 4.22 8.02 31.41
CA LYS A 65 5.03 7.07 32.20
C LYS A 65 6.01 7.79 33.13
N ILE A 66 7.09 8.23 32.50
CA ILE A 66 8.26 8.82 33.15
C ILE A 66 7.86 10.05 33.95
N SER A 67 7.01 10.92 33.41
CA SER A 67 6.59 12.12 34.13
C SER A 67 5.77 11.83 35.40
N LEU A 68 4.97 10.77 35.41
CA LEU A 68 4.23 10.32 36.59
C LEU A 68 5.15 9.66 37.63
N ASP A 69 6.10 8.84 37.17
CA ASP A 69 7.09 8.20 38.04
C ASP A 69 7.95 9.26 38.75
N LEU A 70 8.29 10.35 38.05
CA LEU A 70 8.99 11.50 38.64
C LEU A 70 8.12 12.26 39.66
N LEU A 71 6.84 12.50 39.35
CA LEU A 71 5.92 13.15 40.30
C LEU A 71 5.72 12.34 41.58
N SER A 72 5.74 11.02 41.48
CA SER A 72 5.58 10.11 42.62
C SER A 72 6.88 9.92 43.41
N ASN A 73 7.97 10.59 43.02
CA ASN A 73 9.25 10.48 43.69
C ASN A 73 9.27 11.36 44.96
N PRO A 74 9.64 10.83 46.13
CA PRO A 74 9.67 11.61 47.38
C PRO A 74 10.54 12.87 47.32
N VAL A 75 11.61 12.87 46.52
CA VAL A 75 12.45 14.07 46.31
C VAL A 75 11.69 15.16 45.56
N CYS A 76 10.87 14.77 44.59
CA CYS A 76 10.02 15.69 43.85
C CYS A 76 8.93 16.30 44.76
N GLU A 77 8.38 15.55 45.70
CA GLU A 77 7.36 16.05 46.63
C GLU A 77 7.90 17.05 47.65
N GLN A 78 9.19 16.94 48.00
CA GLN A 78 9.84 17.78 49.03
C GLN A 78 10.37 19.11 48.48
N ASP A 79 10.72 19.17 47.20
CA ASP A 79 11.23 20.36 46.53
C ASP A 79 10.12 21.01 45.70
N GLN A 80 9.66 22.18 46.14
CA GLN A 80 8.53 22.88 45.52
C GLN A 80 8.82 23.33 44.07
N ASP A 81 10.06 23.74 43.78
CA ASP A 81 10.44 24.19 42.44
C ASP A 81 10.52 22.99 41.50
N LEU A 82 11.09 21.88 41.97
CA LEU A 82 11.10 20.61 41.24
C LEU A 82 9.67 20.10 41.00
N LEU A 83 8.80 20.13 42.02
CA LEU A 83 7.40 19.72 41.90
C LEU A 83 6.66 20.51 40.83
N ASN A 84 6.84 21.83 40.81
CA ASN A 84 6.23 22.71 39.82
C ASN A 84 6.72 22.38 38.40
N MET A 85 8.03 22.16 38.23
CA MET A 85 8.62 21.79 36.94
C MET A 85 8.11 20.43 36.43
N VAL A 86 8.14 19.40 37.28
CA VAL A 86 7.70 18.05 36.90
C VAL A 86 6.19 18.01 36.67
N THR A 87 5.40 18.83 37.38
CA THR A 87 3.96 19.00 37.13
C THR A 87 3.72 19.58 35.74
N ALA A 88 4.42 20.66 35.38
CA ALA A 88 4.33 21.27 34.05
C ALA A 88 4.76 20.29 32.95
N LEU A 89 5.80 19.49 33.20
CA LEU A 89 6.22 18.40 32.31
C LEU A 89 5.10 17.37 32.13
N ASN A 90 4.53 16.84 33.20
CA ASN A 90 3.44 15.86 33.16
C ASN A 90 2.21 16.41 32.43
N THR A 91 1.83 17.67 32.66
CA THR A 91 0.75 18.32 31.90
C THR A 91 1.07 18.35 30.41
N THR A 92 2.30 18.67 30.04
CA THR A 92 2.76 18.70 28.65
C THR A 92 2.75 17.31 28.03
N MET A 93 3.22 16.28 28.74
CA MET A 93 3.22 14.90 28.28
C MET A 93 1.80 14.36 28.08
N LYS A 94 0.86 14.68 28.99
CA LYS A 94 -0.55 14.31 28.84
C LYS A 94 -1.21 14.98 27.63
N ARG A 95 -0.88 16.25 27.35
CA ARG A 95 -1.36 16.95 26.14
C ARG A 95 -0.81 16.31 24.87
N MET A 96 0.46 15.93 24.88
CA MET A 96 1.10 15.22 23.76
C MET A 96 0.45 13.84 23.53
N ASP A 97 0.15 13.08 24.59
CA ASP A 97 -0.56 11.80 24.48
C ASP A 97 -1.96 11.97 23.89
N ALA A 98 -2.73 12.95 24.38
CA ALA A 98 -4.06 13.25 23.84
C ALA A 98 -4.00 13.65 22.35
N PHE A 99 -3.03 14.49 21.97
CA PHE A 99 -2.81 14.86 20.57
C PHE A 99 -2.45 13.65 19.70
N ASN A 100 -1.57 12.76 20.19
CA ASN A 100 -1.20 11.55 19.47
C ASN A 100 -2.38 10.58 19.33
N GLN A 101 -3.23 10.45 20.36
CA GLN A 101 -4.46 9.65 20.25
C GLN A 101 -5.40 10.21 19.19
N GLU A 102 -5.61 11.53 19.16
CA GLU A 102 -6.44 12.16 18.12
C GLU A 102 -5.87 11.90 16.72
N LYS A 103 -4.56 12.09 16.54
CA LYS A 103 -3.87 11.77 15.29
C LYS A 103 -4.08 10.32 14.86
N VAL A 104 -3.95 9.38 15.79
CA VAL A 104 -4.17 7.94 15.52
C VAL A 104 -5.63 7.68 15.14
N ASN A 105 -6.60 8.33 15.78
CA ASN A 105 -8.02 8.18 15.46
C ASN A 105 -8.39 8.68 14.05
N GLN A 106 -7.63 9.63 13.51
CA GLN A 106 -7.85 10.16 12.15
C GLN A 106 -7.17 9.34 11.06
N ILE A 107 -6.09 8.60 11.37
CA ILE A 107 -5.31 7.84 10.37
C ILE A 107 -6.12 6.77 9.63
N PRO A 108 -7.05 6.02 10.27
CA PRO A 108 -7.94 5.12 9.55
C PRO A 108 -8.68 5.80 8.39
N LYS A 109 -9.29 6.97 8.66
CA LYS A 109 -10.13 7.69 7.70
C LYS A 109 -9.33 8.42 6.63
N THR A 110 -8.15 8.92 6.99
CA THR A 110 -7.35 9.80 6.12
C THR A 110 -6.29 9.06 5.30
N VAL A 111 -5.88 7.87 5.74
CA VAL A 111 -4.78 7.12 5.11
C VAL A 111 -5.14 5.66 4.89
N ILE A 112 -5.56 4.91 5.93
CA ILE A 112 -5.70 3.45 5.81
C ILE A 112 -6.86 3.06 4.90
N GLU A 113 -8.04 3.65 5.09
CA GLU A 113 -9.21 3.39 4.24
C GLU A 113 -8.95 3.83 2.79
N PRO A 114 -8.47 5.06 2.50
CA PRO A 114 -8.11 5.45 1.14
C PRO A 114 -7.10 4.52 0.46
N LEU A 115 -6.04 4.09 1.17
CA LEU A 115 -5.06 3.17 0.63
C LEU A 115 -5.63 1.77 0.39
N LYS A 116 -6.57 1.31 1.23
CA LYS A 116 -7.25 0.03 1.05
C LYS A 116 -8.19 0.06 -0.17
N GLU A 117 -8.97 1.13 -0.32
CA GLU A 117 -9.83 1.33 -1.48
C GLU A 117 -9.01 1.41 -2.77
N PHE A 118 -7.92 2.20 -2.76
CA PHE A 118 -6.99 2.27 -3.88
C PHE A 118 -6.33 0.92 -4.17
N GLY A 119 -5.90 0.19 -3.14
CA GLY A 119 -5.31 -1.13 -3.24
C GLY A 119 -6.23 -2.17 -3.88
N SER A 120 -7.55 -2.05 -3.70
CA SER A 120 -8.53 -2.97 -4.29
C SER A 120 -8.59 -2.91 -5.83
N VAL A 121 -8.06 -1.84 -6.43
CA VAL A 121 -8.01 -1.67 -7.89
C VAL A 121 -6.99 -2.63 -8.52
N PHE A 122 -5.87 -2.95 -7.86
CA PHE A 122 -4.81 -3.75 -8.47
C PHE A 122 -5.23 -5.20 -8.83
N PRO A 123 -5.89 -5.97 -7.96
CA PRO A 123 -6.37 -7.31 -8.31
C PRO A 123 -7.33 -7.33 -9.51
N SER A 124 -8.17 -6.29 -9.64
CA SER A 124 -9.09 -6.14 -10.77
C SER A 124 -8.36 -5.93 -12.11
N LEU A 125 -7.17 -5.32 -12.07
CA LEU A 125 -6.30 -5.08 -13.23
C LEU A 125 -5.40 -6.27 -13.58
N ASN A 126 -5.21 -7.24 -12.67
CA ASN A 126 -4.41 -8.45 -12.92
C ASN A 126 -5.18 -9.55 -13.69
N MET A 127 -6.52 -9.57 -13.59
CA MET A 127 -7.40 -10.55 -14.24
C MET A 127 -7.28 -10.64 -15.77
N PRO A 128 -7.10 -9.55 -16.53
CA PRO A 128 -6.90 -9.62 -17.98
C PRO A 128 -5.59 -10.30 -18.37
N PHE A 129 -4.52 -10.21 -17.56
CA PHE A 129 -3.20 -10.72 -17.96
C PHE A 129 -2.99 -12.19 -17.61
N GLN A 130 -3.58 -12.67 -16.51
CA GLN A 130 -3.58 -14.10 -16.16
C GLN A 130 -4.44 -14.95 -17.14
N GLY A 131 -5.53 -14.39 -17.67
CA GLY A 131 -6.36 -15.05 -18.70
C GLY A 131 -5.85 -14.89 -20.14
N HIS A 132 -4.98 -13.91 -20.40
CA HIS A 132 -4.40 -13.68 -21.72
C HIS A 132 -3.18 -14.56 -22.00
N ASP A 133 -2.45 -15.04 -20.99
CA ASP A 133 -1.31 -15.95 -21.18
C ASP A 133 -1.73 -17.24 -21.93
N VAL A 134 -2.91 -17.79 -21.60
CA VAL A 134 -3.47 -18.97 -22.28
C VAL A 134 -4.06 -18.63 -23.66
N ARG A 135 -4.59 -17.41 -23.84
CA ARG A 135 -5.23 -16.99 -25.10
C ARG A 135 -4.20 -16.58 -26.16
N TRP A 136 -3.10 -15.95 -25.79
CA TRP A 136 -2.01 -15.62 -26.73
C TRP A 136 -1.34 -16.88 -27.30
N LEU A 137 -1.16 -17.93 -26.48
CA LEU A 137 -0.64 -19.22 -26.94
C LEU A 137 -1.60 -19.93 -27.91
N SER A 138 -2.92 -19.81 -27.72
CA SER A 138 -3.93 -20.46 -28.57
C SER A 138 -4.12 -19.79 -29.96
N TRP A 139 -3.74 -18.53 -30.13
CA TRP A 139 -3.81 -17.83 -31.42
C TRP A 139 -2.44 -17.73 -32.13
N GLY A 140 -1.37 -18.07 -31.40
CA GLY A 140 0.02 -18.05 -31.85
C GLY A 140 0.56 -19.35 -32.46
N SER A 141 -0.20 -20.46 -32.45
CA SER A 141 0.13 -21.68 -33.23
C SER A 141 -0.63 -21.76 -34.55
#